data_AF-H1Y1N2-F1
#
_entry.id   AF-H1Y1N2-F1
#
_cell.length_a   1.000
_cell.length_b   1.000
_cell.length_c   1.000
_cell.angle_alpha   90.00
_cell.angle_beta   90.00
_cell.angle_gamma   90.00
#
_symmetry.space_group_name_H-M   'P 1'
#
loop_
_entity.id
_entity.type
_entity.pdbx_description
1 polymer ?
#
loop_
_entity_poly.entity_id
_entity_poly.type
_entity_poly.pdbx_seq_one_letter_code
_entity_poly.pdbx_strand_id
1 'polypeptide(L)'
;MQFWKTVYLFMKSNDFNLPLRIVKGHMLSHPEYPNASSMMDLFSLFNVKYTFLKIDKNSLHNIKYPFLGHTIRKNVSDFEIVKTKIQLINNLNEFYESWDGIMITIEKQDHALSTQLKIFEQEENTIKLRNKFFTGGMVVMVLYILSLHFNFYSTTFFLLNVIGLVLCIMLLLSEFDVDSLALEKFCNSKVGQSCLKFNNDYSPKLLMDLGLADFGLVYFACLCLWALILMSVGMTSPILTSILPFCGISIPVVLYSIIAQKFKIKMWCRICLCIDAILLLNTFIGLITFDVKAIENGLVVSMPVLLLSLLISSSWIYIKKILLNGIIEQNKSIELLKRQYNPRYFFNYLSCQKFVDTAPVKGDLLVGSPLAKTKILIVTNPHCQYCSELHEAIEGVLENYPDDIFLTIRFSVENDESSLNYRATQQILQAYILRPSQLKIILSTWFKLMNTDKFKKYFQLTDELQDYTIIKSHSEWCNINRINRTPSLIINGYLIPKEYDLKQLCFFMPILIRNQSNAD
;
A
#
# COMPACT_ATOMS: atom_id res chain seq x y z
N MET A 1 -15.68 -10.34 -7.28
CA MET A 1 -14.76 -9.19 -7.49
C MET A 1 -13.94 -9.05 -6.21
N GLN A 2 -12.65 -8.65 -6.21
CA GLN A 2 -11.90 -8.57 -4.93
C GLN A 2 -12.54 -7.52 -4.00
N PHE A 3 -12.83 -7.88 -2.75
CA PHE A 3 -13.60 -7.07 -1.78
C PHE A 3 -13.07 -5.63 -1.61
N TRP A 4 -11.74 -5.45 -1.53
CA TRP A 4 -11.14 -4.11 -1.44
C TRP A 4 -11.48 -3.19 -2.62
N LYS A 5 -11.68 -3.74 -3.81
CA LYS A 5 -12.04 -2.99 -5.02
C LYS A 5 -13.49 -2.52 -4.95
N THR A 6 -14.37 -3.34 -4.36
CA THR A 6 -15.76 -2.98 -4.06
C THR A 6 -15.79 -1.80 -3.08
N VAL A 7 -15.06 -1.89 -1.97
CA VAL A 7 -14.99 -0.79 -0.97
C VAL A 7 -14.43 0.50 -1.58
N TYR A 8 -13.34 0.41 -2.36
CA TYR A 8 -12.77 1.56 -3.05
C TYR A 8 -13.79 2.27 -3.96
N LEU A 9 -14.52 1.51 -4.79
CA LEU A 9 -15.52 2.07 -5.69
C LEU A 9 -16.70 2.67 -4.93
N PHE A 10 -17.06 2.09 -3.78
CA PHE A 10 -18.13 2.58 -2.93
C PHE A 10 -17.77 3.92 -2.28
N MET A 11 -16.56 4.05 -1.74
CA MET A 11 -16.05 5.31 -1.20
C MET A 11 -16.01 6.39 -2.29
N LYS A 12 -15.45 6.05 -3.45
CA LYS A 12 -15.39 6.97 -4.60
C LYS A 12 -16.76 7.44 -5.07
N SER A 13 -17.77 6.56 -5.03
CA SER A 13 -19.15 6.93 -5.39
C SER A 13 -19.85 7.81 -4.35
N ASN A 14 -19.34 7.88 -3.13
CA ASN A 14 -19.82 8.75 -2.05
C ASN A 14 -18.96 10.02 -1.91
N ASP A 15 -18.22 10.42 -2.94
CA ASP A 15 -17.31 11.58 -2.95
C ASP A 15 -16.09 11.47 -2.01
N PHE A 16 -15.76 10.26 -1.51
CA PHE A 16 -14.53 10.01 -0.75
C PHE A 16 -13.41 9.52 -1.69
N ASN A 17 -12.62 10.46 -2.21
CA ASN A 17 -11.55 10.20 -3.18
C ASN A 17 -10.20 9.83 -2.54
N LEU A 18 -10.10 8.64 -1.96
CA LEU A 18 -8.81 8.10 -1.51
C LEU A 18 -8.01 7.45 -2.67
N PRO A 19 -6.67 7.47 -2.66
CA PRO A 19 -5.86 6.70 -3.60
C PRO A 19 -6.11 5.19 -3.51
N LEU A 20 -6.18 4.52 -4.68
CA LEU A 20 -6.39 3.07 -4.77
C LEU A 20 -5.38 2.27 -3.94
N ARG A 21 -4.11 2.71 -3.95
CA ARG A 21 -3.01 2.05 -3.23
C ARG A 21 -3.25 2.05 -1.71
N ILE A 22 -3.85 3.11 -1.17
CA ILE A 22 -4.10 3.26 0.27
C ILE A 22 -5.25 2.34 0.69
N VAL A 23 -6.38 2.39 -0.03
CA VAL A 23 -7.52 1.51 0.27
C VAL A 23 -7.12 0.04 0.13
N LYS A 24 -6.44 -0.31 -0.97
CA LYS A 24 -5.92 -1.65 -1.20
C LYS A 24 -4.93 -2.05 -0.09
N GLY A 25 -3.99 -1.18 0.26
CA GLY A 25 -2.97 -1.43 1.27
C GLY A 25 -3.57 -1.68 2.64
N HIS A 26 -4.42 -0.78 3.12
CA HIS A 26 -5.07 -0.90 4.43
C HIS A 26 -5.96 -2.13 4.51
N MET A 27 -6.84 -2.34 3.54
CA MET A 27 -7.74 -3.50 3.57
C MET A 27 -6.98 -4.82 3.50
N LEU A 28 -6.02 -4.96 2.59
CA LEU A 28 -5.21 -6.18 2.51
C LEU A 28 -4.30 -6.37 3.72
N SER A 29 -3.98 -5.30 4.46
CA SER A 29 -3.21 -5.36 5.69
C SER A 29 -4.03 -5.73 6.92
N HIS A 30 -5.36 -5.70 6.83
CA HIS A 30 -6.22 -5.95 7.97
C HIS A 30 -6.21 -7.44 8.37
N PRO A 31 -6.06 -7.79 9.66
CA PRO A 31 -6.01 -9.19 10.12
C PRO A 31 -7.24 -10.01 9.74
N GLU A 32 -8.40 -9.36 9.70
CA GLU A 32 -9.68 -10.00 9.39
C GLU A 32 -10.11 -9.84 7.94
N TYR A 33 -9.24 -9.39 7.03
CA TYR A 33 -9.59 -9.35 5.60
C TYR A 33 -9.86 -10.78 5.08
N PRO A 34 -10.91 -11.03 4.27
CA PRO A 34 -11.80 -10.07 3.59
C PRO A 34 -13.15 -9.80 4.31
N ASN A 35 -13.19 -9.76 5.64
CA ASN A 35 -14.43 -9.53 6.40
C ASN A 35 -14.82 -8.04 6.46
N ALA A 36 -16.09 -7.78 6.73
CA ALA A 36 -16.66 -6.44 6.84
C ALA A 36 -15.95 -5.54 7.88
N SER A 37 -15.37 -6.12 8.92
CA SER A 37 -14.54 -5.42 9.92
C SER A 37 -13.40 -4.65 9.28
N SER A 38 -12.70 -5.23 8.29
CA SER A 38 -11.61 -4.55 7.58
C SER A 38 -12.05 -3.27 6.86
N MET A 39 -13.31 -3.21 6.43
CA MET A 39 -13.92 -2.03 5.82
C MET A 39 -14.39 -1.04 6.89
N MET A 40 -15.03 -1.52 7.97
CA MET A 40 -15.48 -0.67 9.08
C MET A 40 -14.30 0.08 9.70
N ASP A 41 -13.19 -0.61 9.94
CA ASP A 41 -11.99 -0.01 10.52
C ASP A 41 -11.31 0.97 9.56
N LEU A 42 -11.37 0.71 8.24
CA LEU A 42 -10.95 1.68 7.24
C LEU A 42 -11.83 2.94 7.26
N PHE A 43 -13.14 2.79 7.38
CA PHE A 43 -14.06 3.93 7.50
C PHE A 43 -13.76 4.74 8.77
N SER A 44 -13.59 4.07 9.92
CA SER A 44 -13.21 4.72 11.18
C SER A 44 -11.88 5.46 11.08
N LEU A 45 -10.87 4.86 10.45
CA LEU A 45 -9.54 5.48 10.26
C LEU A 45 -9.61 6.80 9.48
N PHE A 46 -10.47 6.87 8.48
CA PHE A 46 -10.70 8.06 7.66
C PHE A 46 -11.89 8.91 8.15
N ASN A 47 -12.39 8.64 9.36
CA ASN A 47 -13.52 9.32 9.99
C ASN A 47 -14.79 9.36 9.11
N VAL A 48 -14.98 8.32 8.29
CA VAL A 48 -16.15 8.15 7.43
C VAL A 48 -17.28 7.59 8.27
N LYS A 49 -18.31 8.40 8.53
CA LYS A 49 -19.52 7.94 9.21
C LYS A 49 -20.32 7.02 8.32
N TYR A 50 -20.70 5.85 8.85
CA TYR A 50 -21.50 4.86 8.14
C TYR A 50 -22.67 4.36 9.00
N THR A 51 -23.71 3.86 8.35
CA THR A 51 -24.89 3.30 9.00
C THR A 51 -25.17 1.90 8.48
N PHE A 52 -25.37 0.95 9.40
CA PHE A 52 -25.90 -0.39 9.09
C PHE A 52 -27.42 -0.36 9.19
N LEU A 53 -28.11 -0.68 8.11
CA LEU A 53 -29.56 -0.81 8.08
C LEU A 53 -29.93 -2.22 7.67
N LYS A 54 -30.83 -2.86 8.43
CA LYS A 54 -31.51 -4.07 8.01
C LYS A 54 -32.89 -3.67 7.51
N ILE A 55 -33.10 -3.77 6.20
CA ILE A 55 -34.34 -3.36 5.57
C ILE A 55 -35.07 -4.61 5.07
N ASP A 56 -36.37 -4.66 5.32
CA ASP A 56 -37.21 -5.71 4.77
C ASP A 56 -37.33 -5.54 3.26
N LYS A 57 -37.32 -6.63 2.50
CA LYS A 57 -37.18 -6.61 1.04
C LYS A 57 -38.22 -5.68 0.38
N ASN A 58 -39.42 -5.62 0.94
CA ASN A 58 -40.54 -4.82 0.44
C ASN A 58 -40.38 -3.28 0.61
N SER A 59 -39.39 -2.78 1.37
CA SER A 59 -39.23 -1.35 1.71
C SER A 59 -38.17 -0.61 0.88
N LEU A 60 -37.73 -1.20 -0.24
CA LEU A 60 -36.59 -0.72 -1.04
C LEU A 60 -36.81 0.61 -1.79
N HIS A 61 -38.03 1.15 -1.77
CA HIS A 61 -38.39 2.33 -2.58
C HIS A 61 -37.82 3.66 -2.07
N ASN A 62 -37.44 3.76 -0.78
CA ASN A 62 -36.98 5.01 -0.14
C ASN A 62 -35.53 4.94 0.38
N ILE A 63 -34.63 4.31 -0.37
CA ILE A 63 -33.22 4.15 0.03
C ILE A 63 -32.34 5.25 -0.57
N LYS A 64 -31.38 5.75 0.22
CA LYS A 64 -30.31 6.64 -0.25
C LYS A 64 -29.26 5.84 -1.02
N TYR A 65 -28.91 6.31 -2.22
CA TYR A 65 -27.87 5.73 -3.07
C TYR A 65 -26.61 6.62 -3.04
N PRO A 66 -25.41 6.04 -3.24
CA PRO A 66 -25.11 4.61 -3.40
C PRO A 66 -25.08 3.86 -2.05
N PHE A 67 -25.37 2.55 -2.05
CA PHE A 67 -25.26 1.70 -0.85
C PHE A 67 -24.48 0.41 -1.14
N LEU A 68 -23.92 -0.19 -0.09
CA LEU A 68 -23.29 -1.51 -0.12
C LEU A 68 -24.30 -2.55 0.39
N GLY A 69 -24.66 -3.54 -0.42
CA GLY A 69 -25.55 -4.63 -0.02
C GLY A 69 -24.76 -5.89 0.34
N HIS A 70 -25.10 -6.54 1.45
CA HIS A 70 -24.53 -7.84 1.80
C HIS A 70 -25.27 -8.95 1.05
N THR A 71 -24.53 -9.75 0.30
CA THR A 71 -25.08 -10.82 -0.55
C THR A 71 -24.48 -12.16 -0.16
N ILE A 72 -25.31 -13.20 -0.15
CA ILE A 72 -24.90 -14.58 0.11
C ILE A 72 -25.13 -15.36 -1.17
N ARG A 73 -24.04 -15.75 -1.85
CA ARG A 73 -24.09 -16.59 -3.05
C ARG A 73 -23.35 -17.90 -2.77
N LYS A 74 -24.04 -19.04 -2.88
CA LYS A 74 -23.46 -20.39 -2.69
C LYS A 74 -22.68 -20.55 -1.37
N ASN A 75 -23.26 -20.09 -0.25
CA ASN A 75 -22.65 -20.08 1.10
C ASN A 75 -21.38 -19.21 1.26
N VAL A 76 -21.10 -18.30 0.32
CA VAL A 76 -20.04 -17.30 0.45
C VAL A 76 -20.69 -15.93 0.65
N SER A 77 -20.29 -15.22 1.71
CA SER A 77 -20.65 -13.83 1.96
C SER A 77 -19.81 -12.91 1.08
N ASP A 78 -20.47 -12.00 0.37
CA ASP A 78 -19.84 -10.97 -0.45
C ASP A 78 -20.61 -9.65 -0.34
N PHE A 79 -20.00 -8.56 -0.79
CA PHE A 79 -20.62 -7.24 -0.81
C PHE A 79 -20.72 -6.72 -2.25
N GLU A 80 -21.90 -6.21 -2.60
CA GLU A 80 -22.18 -5.66 -3.93
C GLU A 80 -22.61 -4.19 -3.81
N ILE A 81 -22.08 -3.33 -4.70
CA ILE A 81 -22.40 -1.89 -4.70
C ILE A 81 -23.61 -1.64 -5.58
N VAL A 82 -24.63 -1.00 -5.01
CA VAL A 82 -25.77 -0.51 -5.78
C VAL A 82 -25.64 1.00 -5.91
N LYS A 83 -25.25 1.47 -7.10
CA LYS A 83 -24.94 2.88 -7.35
C LYS A 83 -26.17 3.75 -7.61
N THR A 84 -27.18 3.19 -8.27
CA THR A 84 -28.39 3.92 -8.67
C THR A 84 -29.61 3.00 -8.66
N LYS A 85 -30.79 3.62 -8.57
CA LYS A 85 -32.08 2.95 -8.73
C LYS A 85 -32.20 2.20 -10.06
N ILE A 86 -31.62 2.73 -11.14
CA ILE A 86 -31.65 2.14 -12.49
C ILE A 86 -30.83 0.83 -12.55
N GLN A 87 -29.67 0.81 -11.88
CA GLN A 87 -28.83 -0.39 -11.83
C GLN A 87 -29.48 -1.51 -10.99
N LEU A 88 -30.20 -1.14 -9.94
CA LEU A 88 -31.02 -2.08 -9.18
C LEU A 88 -32.10 -2.68 -10.08
N ILE A 89 -32.86 -1.87 -10.81
CA ILE A 89 -33.96 -2.31 -11.70
C ILE A 89 -33.50 -3.33 -12.75
N ASN A 90 -32.31 -3.15 -13.35
CA ASN A 90 -31.81 -4.04 -14.39
C ASN A 90 -31.32 -5.40 -13.86
N ASN A 91 -30.87 -5.49 -12.61
CA ASN A 91 -30.35 -6.71 -11.97
C ASN A 91 -31.23 -7.18 -10.78
N LEU A 92 -32.49 -6.75 -10.75
CA LEU A 92 -33.39 -6.89 -9.60
C LEU A 92 -33.43 -8.33 -9.08
N ASN A 93 -33.65 -9.32 -9.95
CA ASN A 93 -33.90 -10.70 -9.56
C ASN A 93 -32.67 -11.39 -8.93
N GLU A 94 -31.49 -11.25 -9.55
CA GLU A 94 -30.27 -11.94 -9.09
C GLU A 94 -29.73 -11.33 -7.78
N PHE A 95 -29.85 -10.00 -7.63
CA PHE A 95 -29.51 -9.32 -6.39
C PHE A 95 -30.52 -9.63 -5.28
N TYR A 96 -31.83 -9.63 -5.57
CA TYR A 96 -32.86 -9.93 -4.56
C TYR A 96 -32.75 -11.34 -3.97
N GLU A 97 -32.41 -12.31 -4.80
CA GLU A 97 -32.25 -13.71 -4.37
C GLU A 97 -31.04 -13.88 -3.45
N SER A 98 -29.96 -13.12 -3.70
CA SER A 98 -28.73 -13.20 -2.92
C SER A 98 -28.65 -12.22 -1.76
N TRP A 99 -29.42 -11.13 -1.75
CA TRP A 99 -29.40 -10.11 -0.69
C TRP A 99 -30.20 -10.55 0.55
N ASP A 100 -29.60 -10.36 1.73
CA ASP A 100 -30.14 -10.78 3.03
C ASP A 100 -30.81 -9.63 3.82
N GLY A 101 -30.95 -8.46 3.20
CA GLY A 101 -31.57 -7.28 3.81
C GLY A 101 -30.57 -6.34 4.50
N ILE A 102 -29.29 -6.70 4.63
CA ILE A 102 -28.29 -5.84 5.25
C ILE A 102 -27.73 -4.87 4.20
N MET A 103 -27.77 -3.58 4.52
CA MET A 103 -27.19 -2.54 3.70
C MET A 103 -26.37 -1.53 4.52
N ILE A 104 -25.37 -0.96 3.86
CA ILE A 104 -24.43 0.00 4.45
C ILE A 104 -24.47 1.28 3.62
N THR A 105 -24.70 2.41 4.29
CA THR A 105 -24.68 3.75 3.68
C THR A 105 -23.63 4.61 4.37
N ILE A 106 -23.03 5.53 3.62
CA ILE A 106 -22.10 6.53 4.15
C ILE A 106 -22.84 7.86 4.32
N GLU A 107 -22.62 8.54 5.45
CA GLU A 107 -23.10 9.90 5.66
C GLU A 107 -22.13 10.91 5.02
N LYS A 108 -22.66 11.86 4.23
CA LYS A 108 -21.83 12.95 3.69
C LYS A 108 -21.33 13.84 4.84
N GLN A 109 -20.04 14.18 4.83
CA GLN A 109 -19.41 15.04 5.83
C GLN A 109 -18.73 16.23 5.12
N ASP A 110 -19.02 17.45 5.56
CA ASP A 110 -18.71 18.66 4.78
C ASP A 110 -17.25 19.15 4.86
N HIS A 111 -16.42 18.75 5.84
CA HIS A 111 -15.15 19.48 6.08
C HIS A 111 -13.89 18.71 6.52
N ALA A 112 -13.94 17.42 6.90
CA ALA A 112 -12.82 16.81 7.64
C ALA A 112 -11.67 16.20 6.79
N LEU A 113 -11.90 15.79 5.53
CA LEU A 113 -10.90 15.01 4.77
C LEU A 113 -9.91 15.86 3.95
N SER A 114 -10.11 17.17 3.86
CA SER A 114 -9.46 18.03 2.85
C SER A 114 -7.94 18.17 3.00
N THR A 115 -7.40 18.07 4.22
CA THR A 115 -5.96 18.29 4.47
C THR A 115 -5.10 17.08 4.09
N GLN A 116 -5.60 15.85 4.30
CA GLN A 116 -4.88 14.63 3.92
C GLN A 116 -4.98 14.37 2.41
N LEU A 117 -6.10 14.74 1.77
CA LEU A 117 -6.30 14.59 0.31
C LEU A 117 -5.32 15.43 -0.54
N LYS A 118 -4.94 16.63 -0.08
CA LYS A 118 -4.04 17.53 -0.83
C LYS A 118 -2.62 16.98 -1.01
N ILE A 119 -2.13 16.18 -0.06
CA ILE A 119 -0.80 15.53 -0.16
C ILE A 119 -0.83 14.47 -1.27
N PHE A 120 -1.96 13.79 -1.47
CA PHE A 120 -2.10 12.73 -2.47
C PHE A 120 -2.38 13.24 -3.90
N GLU A 121 -2.99 14.42 -4.06
CA GLU A 121 -3.17 15.06 -5.37
C GLU A 121 -1.82 15.41 -6.04
N GLN A 122 -0.76 15.65 -5.26
CA GLN A 122 0.58 15.95 -5.79
C GLN A 122 1.23 14.70 -6.43
N GLU A 123 1.03 13.51 -5.88
CA GLU A 123 1.53 12.26 -6.47
C GLU A 123 0.85 11.97 -7.82
N GLU A 124 -0.44 12.25 -7.94
CA GLU A 124 -1.20 11.98 -9.18
C GLU A 124 -0.74 12.86 -10.36
N ASN A 125 -0.27 14.09 -10.09
CA ASN A 125 0.25 14.99 -11.13
C ASN A 125 1.60 14.54 -11.70
N THR A 126 2.45 13.89 -10.90
CA THR A 126 3.71 13.30 -11.41
C THR A 126 3.45 12.13 -12.37
N ILE A 127 2.40 11.35 -12.12
CA ILE A 127 1.96 10.24 -12.99
C ILE A 127 1.42 10.77 -14.33
N LYS A 128 0.68 11.89 -14.31
CA LYS A 128 0.16 12.53 -15.54
C LYS A 128 1.29 13.03 -16.45
N LEU A 129 2.38 13.56 -15.88
CA LEU A 129 3.54 14.03 -16.65
C LEU A 129 4.30 12.86 -17.31
N ARG A 130 4.48 11.75 -16.59
CA ARG A 130 5.08 10.51 -17.12
C ARG A 130 4.29 9.94 -18.30
N ASN A 131 2.96 10.00 -18.24
CA ASN A 131 2.11 9.51 -19.34
C ASN A 131 2.20 10.37 -20.61
N LYS A 132 2.44 11.69 -20.48
CA LYS A 132 2.70 12.56 -21.65
C LYS A 132 4.03 12.23 -22.33
N PHE A 133 5.07 11.92 -21.55
CA PHE A 133 6.36 11.51 -22.11
C PHE A 133 6.26 10.15 -22.83
N PHE A 134 5.53 9.19 -22.23
CA PHE A 134 5.28 7.89 -22.83
C PHE A 134 4.50 7.97 -24.15
N THR A 135 3.43 8.78 -24.18
CA THR A 135 2.63 8.99 -25.40
C THR A 135 3.43 9.70 -26.50
N GLY A 136 4.26 10.68 -26.17
CA GLY A 136 5.19 11.31 -27.12
C GLY A 136 6.19 10.33 -27.71
N GLY A 137 6.79 9.47 -26.87
CA GLY A 137 7.70 8.41 -27.34
C GLY A 137 7.04 7.40 -28.27
N MET A 138 5.78 7.03 -28.00
CA MET A 138 5.02 6.11 -28.84
C MET A 138 4.75 6.70 -30.24
N VAL A 139 4.43 8.00 -30.32
CA VAL A 139 4.24 8.68 -31.62
C VAL A 139 5.54 8.72 -32.43
N VAL A 140 6.67 9.03 -31.80
CA VAL A 140 8.00 9.03 -32.47
C VAL A 140 8.36 7.62 -32.97
N MET A 141 8.10 6.58 -32.17
CA MET A 141 8.32 5.19 -32.57
C MET A 141 7.46 4.81 -33.77
N VAL A 142 6.18 5.19 -33.79
CA VAL A 142 5.28 4.93 -34.94
C VAL A 142 5.77 5.66 -36.19
N LEU A 143 6.17 6.92 -36.08
CA LEU A 143 6.72 7.69 -37.20
C LEU A 143 8.02 7.06 -37.74
N TYR A 144 8.89 6.55 -36.85
CA TYR A 144 10.08 5.83 -37.26
C TYR A 144 9.75 4.52 -37.99
N ILE A 145 8.80 3.72 -37.49
CA ILE A 145 8.35 2.47 -38.14
C ILE A 145 7.79 2.75 -39.55
N LEU A 146 7.06 3.85 -39.73
CA LEU A 146 6.53 4.26 -41.03
C LEU A 146 7.62 4.68 -42.03
N SER A 147 8.82 5.05 -41.55
CA SER A 147 9.97 5.41 -42.39
C SER A 147 10.83 4.23 -42.86
N LEU A 148 10.49 3.00 -42.43
CA LEU A 148 11.28 1.80 -42.70
C LEU A 148 11.01 1.19 -44.08
N HIS A 149 12.02 0.54 -44.65
CA HIS A 149 11.87 -0.27 -45.85
C HIS A 149 11.39 -1.68 -45.47
N PHE A 150 10.23 -2.08 -46.01
CA PHE A 150 9.64 -3.38 -45.75
C PHE A 150 10.12 -4.41 -46.78
N ASN A 151 10.84 -5.42 -46.31
CA ASN A 151 11.13 -6.63 -47.07
C ASN A 151 10.53 -7.83 -46.33
N PHE A 152 10.08 -8.84 -47.06
CA PHE A 152 9.45 -10.05 -46.51
C PHE A 152 10.34 -10.72 -45.45
N TYR A 153 11.62 -10.93 -45.74
CA TYR A 153 12.54 -11.59 -44.82
C TYR A 153 12.82 -10.77 -43.54
N SER A 154 13.11 -9.47 -43.68
CA SER A 154 13.39 -8.60 -42.52
C SER A 154 12.15 -8.36 -41.67
N THR A 155 10.98 -8.21 -42.28
CA THR A 155 9.70 -8.04 -41.57
C THR A 155 9.32 -9.31 -40.82
N THR A 156 9.47 -10.48 -41.45
CA THR A 156 9.19 -11.77 -40.81
C THR A 156 10.15 -12.00 -39.64
N PHE A 157 11.44 -11.73 -39.83
CA PHE A 157 12.44 -11.80 -38.78
C PHE A 157 12.13 -10.85 -37.61
N PHE A 158 11.76 -9.59 -37.88
CA PHE A 158 11.35 -8.65 -36.85
C PHE A 158 10.14 -9.15 -36.04
N LEU A 159 9.08 -9.59 -36.71
CA LEU A 159 7.85 -10.06 -36.05
C LEU A 159 8.11 -11.29 -35.16
N LEU A 160 8.91 -12.24 -35.62
CA LEU A 160 9.30 -13.41 -34.84
C LEU A 160 10.02 -13.02 -33.55
N ASN A 161 10.96 -12.06 -33.63
CA ASN A 161 11.68 -11.58 -32.47
C ASN A 161 10.81 -10.77 -31.51
N VAL A 162 9.81 -10.02 -32.01
CA VAL A 162 8.81 -9.36 -31.16
C VAL A 162 7.97 -10.40 -30.40
N ILE A 163 7.54 -11.47 -31.07
CA ILE A 163 6.81 -12.57 -30.41
C ILE A 163 7.70 -13.24 -29.36
N GLY A 164 8.97 -13.52 -29.68
CA GLY A 164 9.94 -14.07 -28.74
C GLY A 164 10.13 -13.18 -27.51
N LEU A 165 10.23 -11.87 -27.70
CA LEU A 165 10.34 -10.87 -26.64
C LEU A 165 9.11 -10.89 -25.72
N VAL A 166 7.91 -10.92 -26.29
CA VAL A 166 6.66 -11.02 -25.52
C VAL A 166 6.61 -12.30 -24.69
N LEU A 167 7.01 -13.44 -25.26
CA LEU A 167 7.05 -14.72 -24.53
C LEU A 167 8.07 -14.69 -23.38
N CYS A 168 9.24 -14.05 -23.56
CA CYS A 168 10.22 -13.86 -22.48
C CYS A 168 9.70 -12.92 -21.38
N ILE A 169 8.97 -11.85 -21.72
CA ILE A 169 8.30 -11.00 -20.73
C ILE A 169 7.26 -11.80 -19.94
N MET A 170 6.47 -12.65 -20.61
CA MET A 170 5.49 -13.50 -19.91
C MET A 170 6.18 -14.48 -18.96
N LEU A 171 7.29 -15.11 -19.39
CA LEU A 171 8.08 -15.99 -18.54
C LEU A 171 8.59 -15.24 -17.30
N LEU A 172 9.12 -14.03 -17.49
CA LEU A 172 9.63 -13.18 -16.41
C LEU A 172 8.53 -12.70 -15.44
N LEU A 173 7.34 -12.35 -15.93
CA LEU A 173 6.20 -12.01 -15.06
C LEU A 173 5.78 -13.18 -14.17
N SER A 174 5.92 -14.41 -14.67
CA SER A 174 5.65 -15.61 -13.87
C SER A 174 6.66 -15.79 -12.74
N GLU A 175 7.93 -15.39 -12.92
CA GLU A 175 8.96 -15.46 -11.87
C GLU A 175 8.65 -14.54 -10.68
N PHE A 176 8.02 -13.40 -10.95
CA PHE A 176 7.68 -12.40 -9.94
C PHE A 176 6.33 -12.61 -9.25
N ASP A 177 5.69 -13.77 -9.46
CA ASP A 177 4.37 -14.10 -8.90
C ASP A 177 3.31 -13.02 -9.18
N VAL A 178 3.42 -12.36 -10.34
CA VAL A 178 2.47 -11.34 -10.78
C VAL A 178 1.34 -12.04 -11.54
N ASP A 179 0.17 -12.13 -10.89
CA ASP A 179 -1.05 -12.64 -11.51
C ASP A 179 -1.35 -11.89 -12.82
N SER A 180 -1.37 -12.60 -13.95
CA SER A 180 -1.81 -12.04 -15.22
C SER A 180 -2.81 -12.95 -15.93
N LEU A 181 -3.88 -12.34 -16.45
CA LEU A 181 -4.94 -13.04 -17.19
C LEU A 181 -4.41 -13.77 -18.44
N ALA A 182 -3.27 -13.34 -18.99
CA ALA A 182 -2.62 -14.00 -20.11
C ALA A 182 -1.93 -15.30 -19.67
N LEU A 183 -1.26 -15.31 -18.50
CA LEU A 183 -0.62 -16.50 -17.96
C LEU A 183 -1.63 -17.59 -17.62
N GLU A 184 -2.78 -17.25 -17.05
CA GLU A 184 -3.84 -18.23 -16.72
C GLU A 184 -4.43 -18.91 -17.96
N LYS A 185 -4.57 -18.18 -19.08
CA LYS A 185 -5.12 -18.73 -20.33
C LYS A 185 -4.11 -19.58 -21.09
N PHE A 186 -2.82 -19.21 -21.07
CA PHE A 186 -1.77 -19.93 -21.79
C PHE A 186 -1.14 -21.07 -20.99
N CYS A 187 -1.16 -20.98 -19.66
CA CYS A 187 -0.72 -22.03 -18.73
C CYS A 187 -1.92 -22.54 -17.94
N ASN A 188 -2.47 -23.71 -18.32
CA ASN A 188 -3.43 -24.41 -17.46
C ASN A 188 -2.79 -24.59 -16.07
N SER A 189 -3.53 -24.33 -14.98
CA SER A 189 -2.99 -24.10 -13.62
C SER A 189 -2.02 -25.17 -13.06
N LYS A 190 -2.00 -26.40 -13.58
CA LYS A 190 -0.99 -27.43 -13.24
C LYS A 190 0.35 -27.29 -13.99
N VAL A 191 0.37 -26.55 -15.10
CA VAL A 191 1.52 -26.30 -15.99
C VAL A 191 2.27 -25.02 -15.59
N GLY A 192 1.61 -24.03 -14.99
CA GLY A 192 2.27 -22.82 -14.45
C GLY A 192 3.35 -23.14 -13.40
N GLN A 193 3.11 -24.16 -12.58
CA GLN A 193 4.10 -24.69 -11.62
C GLN A 193 5.36 -25.26 -12.31
N SER A 194 5.27 -25.74 -13.55
CA SER A 194 6.41 -26.35 -14.25
C SER A 194 7.40 -25.33 -14.82
N CYS A 195 6.92 -24.18 -15.30
CA CYS A 195 7.80 -23.11 -15.79
C CYS A 195 8.46 -22.36 -14.61
N LEU A 196 7.74 -22.19 -13.49
CA LEU A 196 8.29 -21.73 -12.20
C LEU A 196 9.40 -22.67 -11.67
N LYS A 197 9.15 -23.99 -11.69
CA LYS A 197 10.11 -25.00 -11.24
C LYS A 197 11.35 -25.07 -12.14
N PHE A 198 11.20 -24.90 -13.46
CA PHE A 198 12.36 -24.79 -14.36
C PHE A 198 13.27 -23.65 -13.97
N ASN A 199 12.69 -22.46 -13.76
CA ASN A 199 13.46 -21.25 -13.62
C ASN A 199 14.06 -21.08 -12.20
N ASN A 200 13.33 -21.48 -11.15
CA ASN A 200 13.82 -21.36 -9.78
C ASN A 200 14.80 -22.46 -9.37
N ASP A 201 14.56 -23.73 -9.77
CA ASP A 201 15.38 -24.86 -9.29
C ASP A 201 16.50 -25.26 -10.27
N TYR A 202 16.35 -24.95 -11.57
CA TYR A 202 17.22 -25.51 -12.62
C TYR A 202 17.75 -24.52 -13.64
N SER A 203 17.36 -23.23 -13.60
CA SER A 203 18.04 -22.21 -14.40
C SER A 203 19.48 -22.14 -13.90
N PRO A 204 20.49 -22.33 -14.75
CA PRO A 204 21.86 -22.04 -14.36
C PRO A 204 21.88 -20.55 -14.02
N LYS A 205 22.17 -20.21 -12.76
CA LYS A 205 22.52 -18.83 -12.36
C LYS A 205 23.87 -18.51 -12.98
N LEU A 206 23.87 -18.28 -14.29
CA LEU A 206 25.06 -18.11 -15.10
C LEU A 206 25.39 -16.61 -15.06
N LEU A 207 26.34 -16.23 -14.19
CA LEU A 207 26.72 -14.85 -13.86
C LEU A 207 25.58 -13.97 -13.28
N MET A 208 25.84 -13.36 -12.12
CA MET A 208 25.10 -12.19 -11.59
C MET A 208 23.57 -12.35 -11.43
N ASP A 209 23.07 -13.50 -10.94
CA ASP A 209 21.63 -13.72 -10.65
C ASP A 209 20.68 -13.50 -11.86
N LEU A 210 21.19 -13.70 -13.08
CA LEU A 210 20.40 -13.69 -14.31
C LEU A 210 19.86 -15.10 -14.59
N GLY A 211 18.55 -15.18 -14.86
CA GLY A 211 17.84 -16.39 -15.27
C GLY A 211 17.75 -16.52 -16.78
N LEU A 212 17.25 -17.65 -17.26
CA LEU A 212 17.14 -17.93 -18.70
C LEU A 212 16.19 -16.94 -19.41
N ALA A 213 15.16 -16.45 -18.71
CA ALA A 213 14.24 -15.42 -19.20
C ALA A 213 14.94 -14.08 -19.48
N ASP A 214 15.90 -13.70 -18.64
CA ASP A 214 16.67 -12.47 -18.80
C ASP A 214 17.53 -12.52 -20.07
N PHE A 215 18.23 -13.64 -20.27
CA PHE A 215 19.03 -13.86 -21.46
C PHE A 215 18.15 -13.86 -22.72
N GLY A 216 16.99 -14.51 -22.67
CA GLY A 216 16.02 -14.49 -23.76
C GLY A 216 15.52 -13.07 -24.08
N LEU A 217 15.17 -12.28 -23.06
CA LEU A 217 14.68 -10.91 -23.22
C LEU A 217 15.74 -10.02 -23.87
N VAL A 218 16.97 -10.04 -23.35
CA VAL A 218 18.09 -9.28 -23.93
C VAL A 218 18.39 -9.74 -25.36
N TYR A 219 18.41 -11.06 -25.60
CA TYR A 219 18.64 -11.63 -26.92
C TYR A 219 17.62 -11.16 -27.96
N PHE A 220 16.32 -11.34 -27.69
CA PHE A 220 15.27 -10.91 -28.60
C PHE A 220 15.20 -9.39 -28.76
N ALA A 221 15.50 -8.61 -27.72
CA ALA A 221 15.58 -7.15 -27.81
C ALA A 221 16.72 -6.70 -28.74
N CYS A 222 17.89 -7.32 -28.62
CA CYS A 222 19.03 -7.07 -29.51
C CYS A 222 18.69 -7.44 -30.96
N LEU A 223 18.05 -8.59 -31.20
CA LEU A 223 17.63 -8.99 -32.54
C LEU A 223 16.53 -8.09 -33.13
N CYS A 224 15.60 -7.58 -32.32
CA CYS A 224 14.60 -6.60 -32.76
C CYS A 224 15.27 -5.30 -33.21
N LEU A 225 16.22 -4.78 -32.43
CA LEU A 225 16.94 -3.56 -32.79
C LEU A 225 17.82 -3.75 -34.02
N TRP A 226 18.45 -4.91 -34.15
CA TRP A 226 19.18 -5.27 -35.36
C TRP A 226 18.24 -5.27 -36.58
N ALA A 227 17.08 -5.91 -36.46
CA ALA A 227 16.07 -5.93 -37.52
C ALA A 227 15.58 -4.53 -37.91
N LEU A 228 15.37 -3.63 -36.93
CA LEU A 228 14.98 -2.24 -37.21
C LEU A 228 16.08 -1.47 -37.96
N ILE A 229 17.34 -1.62 -37.56
CA ILE A 229 18.48 -0.98 -38.25
C ILE A 229 18.58 -1.50 -39.68
N LEU A 230 18.42 -2.81 -39.90
CA LEU A 230 18.39 -3.42 -41.23
C LEU A 230 17.30 -2.81 -42.12
N MET A 231 16.09 -2.68 -41.58
CA MET A 231 14.96 -2.09 -42.29
C MET A 231 15.17 -0.59 -42.57
N SER A 232 15.93 0.14 -41.75
CA SER A 232 16.24 1.55 -42.00
C SER A 232 17.27 1.77 -43.12
N VAL A 233 18.22 0.85 -43.27
CA VAL A 233 19.28 0.96 -44.29
C VAL A 233 18.81 0.43 -45.65
N GLY A 234 17.71 -0.34 -45.69
CA GLY A 234 17.11 -0.85 -46.93
C GLY A 234 17.93 -1.96 -47.61
N MET A 235 19.00 -2.44 -46.98
CA MET A 235 19.85 -3.52 -47.48
C MET A 235 19.38 -4.88 -46.96
N THR A 236 19.14 -5.84 -47.86
CA THR A 236 18.37 -7.04 -47.56
C THR A 236 19.19 -8.33 -47.51
N SER A 237 20.07 -8.57 -48.49
CA SER A 237 20.89 -9.79 -48.55
C SER A 237 22.21 -9.72 -47.78
N PRO A 238 22.98 -8.60 -47.78
CA PRO A 238 24.35 -8.65 -47.28
C PRO A 238 24.51 -8.49 -45.76
N ILE A 239 23.41 -8.20 -45.05
CA ILE A 239 23.49 -7.83 -43.64
C ILE A 239 22.66 -8.80 -42.78
N LEU A 240 21.64 -9.47 -43.34
CA LEU A 240 21.03 -10.63 -42.67
C LEU A 240 22.04 -11.78 -42.49
N THR A 241 22.98 -11.95 -43.42
CA THR A 241 24.12 -12.87 -43.29
C THR A 241 24.97 -12.62 -42.05
N SER A 242 25.16 -11.35 -41.70
CA SER A 242 25.99 -10.96 -40.54
C SER A 242 25.37 -11.36 -39.20
N ILE A 243 24.06 -11.70 -39.19
CA ILE A 243 23.34 -12.14 -37.99
C ILE A 243 23.43 -13.65 -37.76
N LEU A 244 23.79 -14.42 -38.79
CA LEU A 244 23.83 -15.89 -38.76
C LEU A 244 24.72 -16.44 -37.62
N PRO A 245 25.92 -15.89 -37.33
CA PRO A 245 26.72 -16.32 -36.19
C PRO A 245 26.00 -16.14 -34.84
N PHE A 246 25.24 -15.06 -34.68
CA PHE A 246 24.48 -14.76 -33.46
C PHE A 246 23.23 -15.64 -33.32
N CYS A 247 22.59 -16.00 -34.44
CA CYS A 247 21.53 -17.01 -34.45
C CYS A 247 22.07 -18.40 -34.13
N GLY A 248 23.27 -18.76 -34.63
CA GLY A 248 23.90 -20.06 -34.37
C GLY A 248 24.18 -20.33 -32.88
N ILE A 249 24.47 -19.28 -32.10
CA ILE A 249 24.65 -19.38 -30.63
C ILE A 249 23.37 -19.86 -29.91
N SER A 250 22.19 -19.71 -30.55
CA SER A 250 20.93 -20.20 -29.96
C SER A 250 20.78 -21.73 -30.00
N ILE A 251 21.49 -22.44 -30.88
CA ILE A 251 21.34 -23.90 -31.05
C ILE A 251 21.73 -24.66 -29.76
N PRO A 252 22.88 -24.40 -29.10
CA PRO A 252 23.19 -25.01 -27.81
C PRO A 252 22.14 -24.71 -26.72
N VAL A 253 21.54 -23.52 -26.74
CA VAL A 253 20.51 -23.10 -25.77
C VAL A 253 19.22 -23.91 -25.97
N VAL A 254 18.79 -24.08 -27.21
CA VAL A 254 17.63 -24.92 -27.57
C VAL A 254 17.87 -26.38 -27.15
N LEU A 255 19.05 -26.92 -27.44
CA LEU A 255 19.41 -28.28 -27.03
C LEU A 255 19.38 -28.42 -25.51
N TYR A 256 19.94 -27.46 -24.78
CA TYR A 256 19.90 -27.44 -23.32
C TYR A 256 18.46 -27.37 -22.78
N SER A 257 17.62 -26.48 -23.33
CA SER A 257 16.21 -26.33 -22.95
C SER A 257 15.45 -27.65 -23.08
N ILE A 258 15.58 -28.32 -24.23
CA ILE A 258 14.90 -29.60 -24.50
C ILE A 258 15.40 -30.71 -23.57
N ILE A 259 16.72 -30.81 -23.36
CA ILE A 259 17.31 -31.81 -22.46
C ILE A 259 16.85 -31.58 -21.02
N ALA A 260 16.84 -30.33 -20.55
CA ALA A 260 16.43 -30.00 -19.19
C ALA A 260 14.94 -30.30 -18.96
N GLN A 261 14.07 -29.94 -19.90
CA GLN A 261 12.63 -30.23 -19.82
C GLN A 261 12.35 -31.74 -19.81
N LYS A 262 13.02 -32.50 -20.69
CA LYS A 262 12.82 -33.95 -20.80
C LYS A 262 13.37 -34.73 -19.60
N PHE A 263 14.58 -34.44 -19.15
CA PHE A 263 15.28 -35.29 -18.16
C PHE A 263 15.24 -34.75 -16.73
N LYS A 264 15.33 -33.43 -16.51
CA LYS A 264 15.36 -32.85 -15.16
C LYS A 264 13.96 -32.56 -14.63
N ILE A 265 13.15 -31.84 -15.42
CA ILE A 265 11.83 -31.36 -15.01
C ILE A 265 10.75 -32.42 -15.24
N LYS A 266 10.96 -33.29 -16.24
CA LYS A 266 10.00 -34.33 -16.68
C LYS A 266 8.63 -33.77 -17.08
N MET A 267 8.60 -32.52 -17.52
CA MET A 267 7.40 -31.81 -17.99
C MET A 267 7.78 -30.88 -19.15
N TRP A 268 6.82 -30.64 -20.05
CA TRP A 268 7.00 -29.76 -21.21
C TRP A 268 6.38 -28.38 -20.93
N CYS A 269 7.19 -27.32 -20.94
CA CYS A 269 6.70 -25.94 -20.80
C CYS A 269 6.37 -25.38 -22.19
N ARG A 270 5.09 -25.07 -22.45
CA ARG A 270 4.62 -24.60 -23.77
C ARG A 270 5.30 -23.29 -24.20
N ILE A 271 5.51 -22.37 -23.26
CA ILE A 271 6.18 -21.08 -23.52
C ILE A 271 7.63 -21.31 -23.95
N CYS A 272 8.39 -22.13 -23.22
CA CYS A 272 9.77 -22.45 -23.56
C CYS A 272 9.88 -23.13 -24.93
N LEU A 273 8.98 -24.07 -25.26
CA LEU A 273 8.95 -24.70 -26.59
C LEU A 273 8.64 -23.72 -27.72
N CYS A 274 7.80 -22.72 -27.48
CA CYS A 274 7.55 -21.65 -28.45
C CYS A 274 8.80 -20.78 -28.65
N ILE A 275 9.51 -20.45 -27.57
CA ILE A 275 10.78 -19.72 -27.65
C ILE A 275 11.81 -20.54 -28.45
N ASP A 276 11.96 -21.83 -28.14
CA ASP A 276 12.86 -22.74 -28.84
C ASP A 276 12.53 -22.82 -30.35
N ALA A 277 11.25 -22.89 -30.70
CA ALA A 277 10.79 -22.88 -32.09
C ALA A 277 11.16 -21.58 -32.81
N ILE A 278 10.99 -20.43 -32.16
CA ILE A 278 11.35 -19.12 -32.73
C ILE A 278 12.86 -19.02 -32.96
N LEU A 279 13.69 -19.48 -32.01
CA LEU A 279 15.15 -19.49 -32.14
C LEU A 279 15.62 -20.32 -33.34
N LEU A 280 15.03 -21.51 -33.53
CA LEU A 280 15.30 -22.36 -34.69
C LEU A 280 14.85 -21.71 -36.00
N LEU A 281 13.69 -21.07 -36.02
CA LEU A 281 13.15 -20.42 -37.21
C LEU A 281 13.98 -19.19 -37.61
N ASN A 282 14.46 -18.40 -36.64
CA ASN A 282 15.41 -17.32 -36.88
C ASN A 282 16.72 -17.83 -37.49
N THR A 283 17.25 -18.95 -36.98
CA THR A 283 18.45 -19.58 -37.53
C THR A 283 18.23 -20.06 -38.96
N PHE A 284 17.05 -20.64 -39.24
CA PHE A 284 16.67 -21.06 -40.59
C PHE A 284 16.54 -19.90 -41.57
N ILE A 285 15.94 -18.78 -41.17
CA ILE A 285 15.88 -17.56 -41.97
C ILE A 285 17.30 -17.08 -42.30
N GLY A 286 18.19 -17.02 -41.30
CA GLY A 286 19.58 -16.62 -41.50
C GLY A 286 20.32 -17.49 -42.51
N LEU A 287 20.08 -18.82 -42.50
CA LEU A 287 20.68 -19.76 -43.45
C LEU A 287 20.19 -19.57 -44.88
N ILE A 288 18.89 -19.33 -45.09
CA ILE A 288 18.33 -19.11 -46.44
C ILE A 288 18.85 -17.81 -47.05
N THR A 289 19.06 -16.78 -46.22
CA THR A 289 19.54 -15.48 -46.68
C THR A 289 21.07 -15.40 -46.77
N PHE A 290 21.77 -16.52 -46.66
CA PHE A 290 23.22 -16.54 -46.62
C PHE A 290 23.85 -16.20 -48.00
N ASP A 291 24.71 -15.19 -48.04
CA ASP A 291 25.50 -14.73 -49.18
C ASP A 291 26.93 -14.46 -48.70
N VAL A 292 27.94 -15.01 -49.39
CA VAL A 292 29.35 -14.91 -49.00
C VAL A 292 29.93 -13.51 -49.31
N LYS A 293 29.43 -12.84 -50.35
CA LYS A 293 29.90 -11.49 -50.76
C LYS A 293 29.50 -10.40 -49.77
N ALA A 294 28.59 -10.76 -48.87
CA ALA A 294 28.04 -9.93 -47.84
C ALA A 294 28.97 -9.66 -46.64
N ILE A 295 29.92 -10.56 -46.42
CA ILE A 295 30.71 -10.62 -45.19
C ILE A 295 31.60 -9.39 -45.03
N GLU A 296 32.12 -8.84 -46.14
CA GLU A 296 32.98 -7.66 -46.13
C GLU A 296 32.23 -6.38 -45.71
N ASN A 297 31.00 -6.18 -46.19
CA ASN A 297 30.17 -5.02 -45.85
C ASN A 297 29.44 -5.17 -44.50
N GLY A 298 29.25 -6.41 -44.04
CA GLY A 298 28.56 -6.70 -42.78
C GLY A 298 29.32 -6.24 -41.53
N LEU A 299 30.66 -6.19 -41.57
CA LEU A 299 31.48 -5.83 -40.40
C LEU A 299 31.25 -4.39 -39.94
N VAL A 300 31.13 -3.43 -40.86
CA VAL A 300 30.92 -2.00 -40.55
C VAL A 300 29.56 -1.77 -39.86
N VAL A 301 28.53 -2.51 -40.27
CA VAL A 301 27.18 -2.41 -39.69
C VAL A 301 27.07 -3.21 -38.39
N SER A 302 27.84 -4.29 -38.24
CA SER A 302 27.82 -5.15 -37.04
C SER A 302 28.39 -4.48 -35.79
N MET A 303 29.38 -3.58 -35.92
CA MET A 303 30.05 -2.94 -34.78
C MET A 303 29.14 -1.98 -33.97
N PRO A 304 28.40 -1.05 -34.59
CA PRO A 304 27.41 -0.23 -33.87
C PRO A 304 26.34 -1.09 -33.19
N VAL A 305 25.88 -2.15 -33.85
CA VAL A 305 24.86 -3.05 -33.29
C VAL A 305 25.38 -3.81 -32.08
N LEU A 306 26.64 -4.28 -32.13
CA LEU A 306 27.30 -4.89 -30.99
C LEU A 306 27.40 -3.92 -29.80
N LEU A 307 27.78 -2.66 -30.02
CA LEU A 307 27.83 -1.64 -28.96
C LEU A 307 26.45 -1.37 -28.37
N LEU A 308 25.41 -1.23 -29.22
CA LEU A 308 24.02 -1.11 -28.78
C LEU A 308 23.56 -2.34 -27.99
N SER A 309 23.94 -3.55 -28.40
CA SER A 309 23.63 -4.79 -27.68
C SER A 309 24.24 -4.85 -26.28
N LEU A 310 25.46 -4.32 -26.11
CA LEU A 310 26.12 -4.18 -24.81
C LEU A 310 25.44 -3.13 -23.93
N LEU A 311 24.94 -2.04 -24.53
CA LEU A 311 24.15 -1.04 -23.79
C LEU A 311 22.81 -1.60 -23.31
N ILE A 312 22.12 -2.40 -24.12
CA ILE A 312 20.84 -3.03 -23.73
C ILE A 312 21.06 -4.03 -22.59
N SER A 313 22.08 -4.88 -22.70
CA SER A 313 22.37 -5.88 -21.68
C SER A 313 22.76 -5.24 -20.35
N SER A 314 23.61 -4.21 -20.36
CA SER A 314 23.96 -3.46 -19.14
C SER A 314 22.77 -2.67 -18.57
N SER A 315 21.94 -2.07 -19.42
CA SER A 315 20.70 -1.39 -18.99
C SER A 315 19.72 -2.35 -18.35
N TRP A 316 19.57 -3.57 -18.89
CA TRP A 316 18.68 -4.59 -18.34
C TRP A 316 19.05 -4.98 -16.92
N ILE A 317 20.35 -5.18 -16.63
CA ILE A 317 20.82 -5.50 -15.27
C ILE A 317 20.40 -4.40 -14.27
N TYR A 318 20.53 -3.13 -14.67
CA TYR A 318 20.13 -1.98 -13.84
C TYR A 318 18.61 -1.90 -13.67
N ILE A 319 17.84 -2.05 -14.76
CA ILE A 319 16.37 -2.04 -14.74
C ILE A 319 15.82 -3.16 -13.86
N LYS A 320 16.34 -4.39 -14.00
CA LYS A 320 15.94 -5.55 -13.18
C LYS A 320 16.14 -5.26 -11.70
N LYS A 321 17.27 -4.67 -11.32
CA LYS A 321 17.55 -4.29 -9.92
C LYS A 321 16.54 -3.27 -9.39
N ILE A 322 16.16 -2.27 -10.18
CA ILE A 322 15.13 -1.29 -9.79
C ILE A 322 13.76 -1.95 -9.64
N LEU A 323 13.36 -2.79 -10.60
CA LEU A 323 12.07 -3.49 -10.56
C LEU A 323 11.97 -4.42 -9.34
N LEU A 324 13.02 -5.21 -9.08
CA LEU A 324 13.14 -6.08 -7.92
C LEU A 324 13.02 -5.31 -6.61
N ASN A 325 13.77 -4.21 -6.47
CA ASN A 325 13.70 -3.38 -5.27
C ASN A 325 12.29 -2.81 -5.06
N GLY A 326 11.63 -2.35 -6.14
CA GLY A 326 10.25 -1.85 -6.06
C GLY A 326 9.24 -2.90 -5.59
N ILE A 327 9.33 -4.14 -6.10
CA ILE A 327 8.45 -5.24 -5.69
C ILE A 327 8.73 -5.66 -4.24
N ILE A 328 10.00 -5.78 -3.85
CA ILE A 328 10.42 -6.16 -2.51
C ILE A 328 10.00 -5.10 -1.48
N GLU A 329 10.19 -3.82 -1.77
CA GLU A 329 9.76 -2.72 -0.90
C GLU A 329 8.24 -2.67 -0.75
N GLN A 330 7.49 -2.90 -1.84
CA GLN A 330 6.04 -2.95 -1.78
C GLN A 330 5.54 -4.12 -0.92
N ASN A 331 6.11 -5.31 -1.07
CA ASN A 331 5.69 -6.47 -0.27
C ASN A 331 6.10 -6.33 1.20
N LYS A 332 7.32 -5.85 1.46
CA LYS A 332 7.79 -5.57 2.83
C LYS A 332 6.94 -4.52 3.52
N SER A 333 6.57 -3.44 2.83
CA SER A 333 5.72 -2.39 3.43
C SER A 333 4.33 -2.92 3.80
N ILE A 334 3.73 -3.78 2.97
CA ILE A 334 2.45 -4.42 3.29
C ILE A 334 2.59 -5.37 4.49
N GLU A 335 3.64 -6.19 4.55
CA GLU A 335 3.85 -7.12 5.67
C GLU A 335 4.17 -6.39 6.99
N LEU A 336 4.94 -5.29 6.92
CA LEU A 336 5.20 -4.43 8.07
C LEU A 336 3.93 -3.77 8.58
N LEU A 337 3.08 -3.23 7.69
CA LEU A 337 1.79 -2.66 8.08
C LEU A 337 0.87 -3.73 8.69
N LYS A 338 0.82 -4.95 8.11
CA LYS A 338 0.09 -6.09 8.70
C LYS A 338 0.53 -6.37 10.13
N ARG A 339 1.84 -6.34 10.39
CA ARG A 339 2.39 -6.57 11.73
C ARG A 339 2.07 -5.43 12.68
N GLN A 340 2.22 -4.18 12.22
CA GLN A 340 1.95 -2.98 13.01
C GLN A 340 0.49 -2.86 13.39
N TYR A 341 -0.46 -3.22 12.52
CA TYR A 341 -1.90 -3.15 12.82
C TYR A 341 -2.48 -4.44 13.39
N ASN A 342 -1.65 -5.43 13.74
CA ASN A 342 -2.13 -6.66 14.35
C ASN A 342 -2.28 -6.49 15.88
N PRO A 343 -3.51 -6.59 16.43
CA PRO A 343 -3.76 -6.34 17.85
C PRO A 343 -2.97 -7.29 18.76
N ARG A 344 -2.79 -8.55 18.36
CA ARG A 344 -2.04 -9.52 19.15
C ARG A 344 -0.57 -9.13 19.29
N TYR A 345 0.04 -8.64 18.21
CA TYR A 345 1.41 -8.12 18.28
C TYR A 345 1.49 -6.87 19.13
N PHE A 346 0.57 -5.92 18.95
CA PHE A 346 0.53 -4.68 19.74
C PHE A 346 0.39 -4.97 21.23
N PHE A 347 -0.62 -5.75 21.66
CA PHE A 347 -0.86 -6.02 23.08
C PHE A 347 0.25 -6.86 23.72
N ASN A 348 0.80 -7.84 23.01
CA ASN A 348 1.97 -8.58 23.50
C ASN A 348 3.17 -7.63 23.66
N TYR A 349 3.42 -6.79 22.67
CA TYR A 349 4.53 -5.84 22.73
C TYR A 349 4.34 -4.79 23.84
N LEU A 350 3.11 -4.31 24.05
CA LEU A 350 2.72 -3.42 25.13
C LEU A 350 2.97 -4.06 26.50
N SER A 351 2.59 -5.34 26.68
CA SER A 351 2.80 -6.08 27.93
C SER A 351 4.28 -6.29 28.28
N CYS A 352 5.17 -6.23 27.29
CA CYS A 352 6.62 -6.26 27.49
C CYS A 352 7.24 -4.88 27.73
N GLN A 353 6.48 -3.79 27.62
CA GLN A 353 6.99 -2.45 27.87
C GLN A 353 7.24 -2.20 29.35
N LYS A 354 7.95 -1.11 29.61
CA LYS A 354 8.17 -0.62 30.97
C LYS A 354 6.82 -0.44 31.67
N PHE A 355 6.63 -1.18 32.77
CA PHE A 355 5.57 -0.92 33.72
C PHE A 355 5.92 0.33 34.55
N VAL A 356 4.94 1.20 34.72
CA VAL A 356 5.02 2.50 35.38
C VAL A 356 3.95 2.55 36.44
N ASP A 357 4.32 3.00 37.65
CA ASP A 357 3.36 3.15 38.74
C ASP A 357 2.36 4.27 38.44
N THR A 358 1.09 3.90 38.25
CA THR A 358 -0.01 4.80 37.94
C THR A 358 -0.86 5.15 39.16
N ALA A 359 -0.36 4.89 40.38
CA ALA A 359 -1.02 5.29 41.62
C ALA A 359 -1.39 6.80 41.58
N PRO A 360 -2.54 7.20 42.16
CA PRO A 360 -2.97 8.59 42.17
C PRO A 360 -1.94 9.52 42.81
N VAL A 361 -1.71 10.66 42.17
CA VAL A 361 -0.80 11.72 42.64
C VAL A 361 -1.62 12.97 42.94
N LYS A 362 -1.11 13.83 43.83
CA LYS A 362 -1.81 15.04 44.26
C LYS A 362 -2.09 15.94 43.05
N GLY A 363 -3.36 16.26 42.83
CA GLY A 363 -3.80 17.17 41.77
C GLY A 363 -3.89 16.53 40.37
N ASP A 364 -3.97 15.20 40.30
CA ASP A 364 -4.29 14.48 39.07
C ASP A 364 -5.60 15.02 38.45
N LEU A 365 -5.55 15.21 37.13
CA LEU A 365 -6.70 15.61 36.33
C LEU A 365 -7.43 14.35 35.86
N LEU A 366 -8.70 14.20 36.24
CA LEU A 366 -9.44 12.95 36.09
C LEU A 366 -10.66 13.11 35.19
N VAL A 367 -10.87 12.19 34.25
CA VAL A 367 -12.06 12.10 33.39
C VAL A 367 -12.50 10.64 33.26
N GLY A 368 -13.80 10.40 33.17
CA GLY A 368 -14.38 9.07 32.98
C GLY A 368 -14.66 8.34 34.30
N SER A 369 -14.84 7.02 34.22
CA SER A 369 -15.29 6.20 35.36
C SER A 369 -14.09 5.66 36.17
N PRO A 370 -13.98 5.93 37.48
CA PRO A 370 -12.94 5.33 38.33
C PRO A 370 -13.01 3.80 38.43
N LEU A 371 -14.17 3.21 38.10
CA LEU A 371 -14.40 1.77 38.09
C LEU A 371 -14.01 1.11 36.77
N ALA A 372 -13.62 1.89 35.77
CA ALA A 372 -13.20 1.38 34.47
C ALA A 372 -11.98 0.46 34.58
N LYS A 373 -12.01 -0.65 33.82
CA LYS A 373 -10.88 -1.57 33.68
C LYS A 373 -9.75 -0.98 32.86
N THR A 374 -10.07 -0.14 31.88
CA THR A 374 -9.08 0.55 31.05
C THR A 374 -8.68 1.87 31.72
N LYS A 375 -7.47 1.89 32.27
CA LYS A 375 -6.86 3.09 32.86
C LYS A 375 -5.85 3.67 31.89
N ILE A 376 -6.07 4.91 31.49
CA ILE A 376 -5.19 5.66 30.60
C ILE A 376 -4.55 6.79 31.41
N LEU A 377 -3.24 6.91 31.36
CA LEU A 377 -2.53 8.06 31.90
C LEU A 377 -1.81 8.81 30.77
N ILE A 378 -2.09 10.10 30.65
CA ILE A 378 -1.42 11.00 29.71
C ILE A 378 -0.46 11.89 30.49
N VAL A 379 0.80 11.89 30.09
CA VAL A 379 1.77 12.91 30.49
C VAL A 379 1.90 13.92 29.37
N THR A 380 1.54 15.17 29.67
CA THR A 380 1.40 16.25 28.69
C THR A 380 2.22 17.47 29.05
N ASN A 381 2.42 18.38 28.10
CA ASN A 381 3.02 19.68 28.31
C ASN A 381 2.14 20.76 27.63
N PRO A 382 1.83 21.89 28.30
CA PRO A 382 0.86 22.87 27.81
C PRO A 382 1.17 23.46 26.42
N HIS A 383 2.43 23.64 26.05
CA HIS A 383 2.81 24.24 24.76
C HIS A 383 3.27 23.21 23.72
N CYS A 384 3.03 21.91 23.95
CA CYS A 384 3.42 20.86 23.02
C CYS A 384 2.31 20.59 21.98
N GLN A 385 2.61 20.80 20.70
CA GLN A 385 1.65 20.58 19.61
C GLN A 385 1.22 19.12 19.49
N TYR A 386 2.14 18.16 19.60
CA TYR A 386 1.80 16.74 19.60
C TYR A 386 0.91 16.34 20.79
N CYS A 387 0.99 17.05 21.92
CA CYS A 387 0.07 16.84 23.04
C CYS A 387 -1.36 17.27 22.68
N SER A 388 -1.52 18.40 21.97
CA SER A 388 -2.82 18.85 21.46
C SER A 388 -3.47 17.76 20.60
N GLU A 389 -2.71 17.20 19.65
CA GLU A 389 -3.20 16.16 18.75
C GLU A 389 -3.60 14.89 19.51
N LEU A 390 -2.83 14.47 20.52
CA LEU A 390 -3.18 13.33 21.37
C LEU A 390 -4.47 13.59 22.17
N HIS A 391 -4.62 14.80 22.75
CA HIS A 391 -5.81 15.14 23.52
C HIS A 391 -7.07 15.11 22.64
N GLU A 392 -7.01 15.68 21.44
CA GLU A 392 -8.12 15.62 20.47
C GLU A 392 -8.48 14.18 20.09
N ALA A 393 -7.47 13.34 19.85
CA ALA A 393 -7.67 11.93 19.53
C ALA A 393 -8.33 11.14 20.68
N ILE A 394 -7.85 11.32 21.91
CA ILE A 394 -8.38 10.62 23.10
C ILE A 394 -9.77 11.14 23.48
N GLU A 395 -10.08 12.42 23.27
CA GLU A 395 -11.42 12.95 23.48
C GLU A 395 -12.47 12.22 22.64
N GLY A 396 -12.15 11.92 21.37
CA GLY A 396 -13.04 11.12 20.51
C GLY A 396 -13.24 9.68 21.02
N VAL A 397 -12.23 9.08 21.66
CA VAL A 397 -12.36 7.75 22.28
C VAL A 397 -13.22 7.82 23.53
N LEU A 398 -13.01 8.82 24.39
CA LEU A 398 -13.78 9.00 25.63
C LEU A 398 -15.26 9.27 25.38
N GLU A 399 -15.62 10.01 24.33
CA GLU A 399 -17.02 10.23 23.94
C GLU A 399 -17.75 8.92 23.58
N ASN A 400 -17.02 7.97 22.99
CA ASN A 400 -17.59 6.69 22.57
C ASN A 400 -17.62 5.64 23.69
N TYR A 401 -16.77 5.80 24.72
CA TYR A 401 -16.59 4.83 25.81
C TYR A 401 -16.48 5.51 27.20
N PRO A 402 -17.49 6.31 27.62
CA PRO A 402 -17.39 7.13 28.83
C PRO A 402 -17.30 6.31 30.13
N ASP A 403 -17.94 5.14 30.17
CA ASP A 403 -18.01 4.27 31.36
C ASP A 403 -16.87 3.25 31.44
N ASP A 404 -16.20 2.98 30.30
CA ASP A 404 -15.19 1.93 30.18
C ASP A 404 -13.75 2.42 30.33
N ILE A 405 -13.55 3.74 30.39
CA ILE A 405 -12.23 4.38 30.46
C ILE A 405 -12.11 5.28 31.69
N PHE A 406 -10.98 5.17 32.37
CA PHE A 406 -10.51 6.14 33.35
C PHE A 406 -9.29 6.87 32.82
N LEU A 407 -9.41 8.16 32.55
CA LEU A 407 -8.31 9.00 32.09
C LEU A 407 -7.72 9.83 33.25
N THR A 408 -6.41 9.70 33.45
CA THR A 408 -5.60 10.55 34.31
C THR A 408 -4.67 11.41 33.48
N ILE A 409 -4.53 12.69 33.80
CA ILE A 409 -3.62 13.61 33.11
C ILE A 409 -2.64 14.21 34.10
N ARG A 410 -1.36 14.18 33.74
CA ARG A 410 -0.24 14.77 34.49
C ARG A 410 0.56 15.70 33.60
N PHE A 411 1.08 16.77 34.19
CA PHE A 411 1.92 17.73 33.47
C PHE A 411 3.40 17.45 33.72
N SER A 412 4.17 17.26 32.66
CA SER A 412 5.64 17.23 32.72
C SER A 412 6.17 18.62 32.40
N VAL A 413 6.39 19.38 33.47
CA VAL A 413 6.85 20.77 33.43
C VAL A 413 7.93 20.96 34.50
N GLU A 414 8.93 21.77 34.18
CA GLU A 414 9.99 22.15 35.11
C GLU A 414 9.41 23.02 36.22
N ASN A 415 9.92 22.86 37.45
CA ASN A 415 9.49 23.66 38.59
C ASN A 415 10.16 25.05 38.57
N ASP A 416 9.93 25.80 37.49
CA ASP A 416 10.42 27.16 37.25
C ASP A 416 9.22 28.09 37.01
N GLU A 417 8.91 28.91 38.01
CA GLU A 417 7.79 29.86 38.01
C GLU A 417 7.91 30.95 36.94
N SER A 418 9.13 31.19 36.45
CA SER A 418 9.38 32.12 35.36
C SER A 418 9.00 31.53 33.99
N SER A 419 8.92 30.20 33.89
CA SER A 419 8.66 29.52 32.63
C SER A 419 7.20 29.67 32.19
N LEU A 420 7.00 29.83 30.88
CA LEU A 420 5.67 29.88 30.26
C LEU A 420 4.86 28.60 30.53
N ASN A 421 5.52 27.44 30.50
CA ASN A 421 4.89 26.15 30.77
C ASN A 421 4.36 26.05 32.20
N TYR A 422 5.10 26.57 33.18
CA TYR A 422 4.66 26.57 34.57
C TYR A 422 3.41 27.42 34.75
N ARG A 423 3.43 28.67 34.25
CA ARG A 423 2.28 29.59 34.32
C ARG A 423 1.05 29.04 33.62
N ALA A 424 1.23 28.45 32.43
CA ALA A 424 0.16 27.79 31.70
C ALA A 424 -0.46 26.64 32.50
N THR A 425 0.39 25.75 33.03
CA THR A 425 -0.04 24.61 33.85
C THR A 425 -0.84 25.09 35.06
N GLN A 426 -0.33 26.13 35.73
CA GLN A 426 -0.99 26.69 36.89
C GLN A 426 -2.40 27.22 36.57
N GLN A 427 -2.57 27.94 35.46
CA GLN A 427 -3.89 28.42 35.03
C GLN A 427 -4.84 27.27 34.67
N ILE A 428 -4.33 26.22 34.02
CA ILE A 428 -5.13 25.02 33.71
C ILE A 428 -5.58 24.32 35.00
N LEU A 429 -4.66 24.14 35.95
CA LEU A 429 -4.95 23.54 37.26
C LEU A 429 -5.97 24.39 38.03
N GLN A 430 -5.81 25.71 38.07
CA GLN A 430 -6.74 26.61 38.74
C GLN A 430 -8.14 26.53 38.11
N ALA A 431 -8.22 26.53 36.77
CA ALA A 431 -9.49 26.35 36.07
C ALA A 431 -10.15 25.01 36.42
N TYR A 432 -9.36 23.93 36.51
CA TYR A 432 -9.84 22.60 36.86
C TYR A 432 -10.30 22.50 38.32
N ILE A 433 -9.57 23.08 39.27
CA ILE A 433 -9.97 23.11 40.69
C ILE A 433 -11.30 23.86 40.86
N LEU A 434 -11.47 24.99 40.16
CA LEU A 434 -12.72 25.76 40.19
C LEU A 434 -13.88 25.04 39.47
N ARG A 435 -13.58 24.25 38.44
CA ARG A 435 -14.58 23.64 37.54
C ARG A 435 -14.16 22.22 37.12
N PRO A 436 -14.12 21.24 38.06
CA PRO A 436 -13.54 19.92 37.78
C PRO A 436 -14.32 19.15 36.71
N SER A 437 -15.65 19.33 36.64
CA SER A 437 -16.51 18.72 35.62
C SER A 437 -16.27 19.25 34.20
N GLN A 438 -15.54 20.36 34.05
CA GLN A 438 -15.29 21.02 32.76
C GLN A 438 -13.90 20.73 32.18
N LEU A 439 -13.19 19.71 32.69
CA LEU A 439 -11.81 19.41 32.29
C LEU A 439 -11.61 19.34 30.76
N LYS A 440 -12.54 18.71 30.04
CA LYS A 440 -12.52 18.66 28.57
C LYS A 440 -12.54 20.05 27.92
N ILE A 441 -13.43 20.93 28.38
CA ILE A 441 -13.55 22.30 27.87
C ILE A 441 -12.28 23.10 28.21
N ILE A 442 -11.74 22.89 29.41
CA ILE A 442 -10.51 23.55 29.88
C ILE A 442 -9.33 23.19 28.98
N LEU A 443 -9.07 21.89 28.74
CA LEU A 443 -7.96 21.45 27.91
C LEU A 443 -8.12 21.83 26.44
N SER A 444 -9.29 21.58 25.86
CA SER A 444 -9.56 21.95 24.46
C SER A 444 -9.46 23.46 24.22
N THR A 445 -9.90 24.29 25.17
CA THR A 445 -9.74 25.75 25.10
C THR A 445 -8.27 26.16 25.23
N TRP A 446 -7.54 25.54 26.16
CA TRP A 446 -6.11 25.80 26.30
C TRP A 446 -5.35 25.46 25.02
N PHE A 447 -5.49 24.25 24.48
CA PHE A 447 -4.75 23.82 23.30
C PHE A 447 -5.13 24.58 22.02
N LYS A 448 -6.36 25.13 21.94
CA LYS A 448 -6.76 26.03 20.84
C LYS A 448 -6.14 27.43 20.95
N LEU A 449 -5.95 27.95 22.17
CA LEU A 449 -5.47 29.31 22.40
C LEU A 449 -3.95 29.39 22.58
N MET A 450 -3.37 28.44 23.34
CA MET A 450 -1.99 28.39 23.82
C MET A 450 -1.46 29.76 24.27
N ASN A 451 -2.31 30.51 24.98
CA ASN A 451 -2.01 31.88 25.40
C ASN A 451 -2.62 32.14 26.78
N THR A 452 -1.74 32.41 27.76
CA THR A 452 -2.09 32.57 29.16
C THR A 452 -3.06 33.72 29.43
N ASP A 453 -2.89 34.87 28.77
CA ASP A 453 -3.73 36.05 29.03
C ASP A 453 -5.15 35.85 28.49
N LYS A 454 -5.27 35.31 27.28
CA LYS A 454 -6.57 34.97 26.68
C LYS A 454 -7.28 33.89 27.49
N PHE A 455 -6.55 32.87 27.94
CA PHE A 455 -7.10 31.78 28.73
C PHE A 455 -7.59 32.25 30.10
N LYS A 456 -6.78 33.05 30.80
CA LYS A 456 -7.13 33.69 32.07
C LYS A 456 -8.41 34.52 31.95
N LYS A 457 -8.52 35.32 30.88
CA LYS A 457 -9.71 36.14 30.60
C LYS A 457 -10.94 35.28 30.30
N TYR A 458 -10.78 34.19 29.55
CA TYR A 458 -11.88 33.29 29.19
C TYR A 458 -12.49 32.60 30.41
N PHE A 459 -11.65 32.06 31.30
CA PHE A 459 -12.10 31.35 32.51
C PHE A 459 -12.27 32.25 33.75
N GLN A 460 -12.03 33.55 33.62
CA GLN A 460 -12.10 34.55 34.70
C GLN A 460 -11.25 34.15 35.91
N LEU A 461 -10.01 33.75 35.65
CA LEU A 461 -9.08 33.26 36.66
C LEU A 461 -8.44 34.43 37.44
N THR A 462 -8.23 34.23 38.74
CA THR A 462 -7.57 35.20 39.63
C THR A 462 -6.04 35.03 39.60
N ASP A 463 -5.29 36.05 40.01
CA ASP A 463 -3.82 35.96 40.16
C ASP A 463 -3.39 35.19 41.42
N GLU A 464 -4.34 34.71 42.23
CA GLU A 464 -4.02 33.92 43.42
C GLU A 464 -3.42 32.57 43.02
N LEU A 465 -2.14 32.40 43.35
CA LEU A 465 -1.38 31.17 43.14
C LEU A 465 -1.93 30.07 44.05
N GLN A 466 -2.79 29.19 43.54
CA GLN A 466 -3.18 27.99 44.26
C GLN A 466 -2.13 26.87 44.13
N ASP A 467 -1.71 26.38 45.29
CA ASP A 467 -0.98 25.14 45.58
C ASP A 467 0.07 24.68 44.54
N TYR A 468 1.23 25.34 44.55
CA TYR A 468 2.45 24.98 43.79
C TYR A 468 2.91 23.53 44.01
N THR A 469 2.42 22.86 45.05
CA THR A 469 2.78 21.48 45.34
C THR A 469 2.24 20.49 44.30
N ILE A 470 1.18 20.82 43.55
CA ILE A 470 0.63 19.94 42.49
C ILE A 470 1.61 19.79 41.33
N ILE A 471 2.11 20.91 40.79
CA ILE A 471 3.07 20.90 39.66
C ILE A 471 4.33 20.16 40.07
N LYS A 472 4.83 20.43 41.29
CA LYS A 472 5.98 19.73 41.86
C LYS A 472 5.72 18.22 41.95
N SER A 473 4.54 17.81 42.42
CA SER A 473 4.17 16.40 42.54
C SER A 473 4.12 15.67 41.18
N HIS A 474 3.55 16.30 40.15
CA HIS A 474 3.56 15.75 38.79
C HIS A 474 4.99 15.64 38.22
N SER A 475 5.81 16.68 38.42
CA SER A 475 7.20 16.73 37.95
C SER A 475 8.08 15.67 38.64
N GLU A 476 7.95 15.52 39.97
CA GLU A 476 8.64 14.48 40.74
C GLU A 476 8.24 13.08 40.28
N TRP A 477 6.94 12.83 40.06
CA TRP A 477 6.48 11.55 39.54
C TRP A 477 7.05 11.26 38.16
N CYS A 478 7.11 12.26 37.26
CA CYS A 478 7.73 12.10 35.94
C CYS A 478 9.22 11.76 36.05
N ASN A 479 9.94 12.42 36.95
CA ASN A 479 11.37 12.19 37.17
C ASN A 479 11.65 10.79 37.74
N ILE A 480 10.91 10.35 38.76
CA ILE A 480 11.01 9.01 39.36
C ILE A 480 10.75 7.95 38.29
N ASN A 481 9.72 8.14 37.46
CA ASN A 481 9.34 7.20 36.41
C ASN A 481 10.11 7.40 35.09
N ARG A 482 11.09 8.31 35.04
CA ARG A 482 11.91 8.62 33.85
C ARG A 482 11.07 8.91 32.60
N ILE A 483 9.99 9.67 32.77
CA ILE A 483 9.13 10.15 31.68
C ILE A 483 9.71 11.45 31.14
N ASN A 484 10.59 11.32 30.15
CA ASN A 484 11.39 12.44 29.64
C ASN A 484 10.83 13.02 28.31
N ARG A 485 9.63 12.61 27.89
CA ARG A 485 9.02 13.02 26.62
C ARG A 485 7.53 13.25 26.80
N THR A 486 7.02 14.25 26.09
CA THR A 486 5.59 14.54 25.98
C THR A 486 5.17 14.59 24.50
N PRO A 487 3.98 14.08 24.15
CA PRO A 487 3.11 13.30 25.03
C PRO A 487 3.70 11.92 25.35
N SER A 488 3.41 11.41 26.55
CA SER A 488 3.58 9.98 26.87
C SER A 488 2.23 9.40 27.27
N LEU A 489 1.85 8.29 26.64
CA LEU A 489 0.61 7.58 26.91
C LEU A 489 0.93 6.27 27.64
N ILE A 490 0.23 6.02 28.75
CA ILE A 490 0.35 4.81 29.55
C ILE A 490 -1.03 4.15 29.61
N ILE A 491 -1.11 2.86 29.29
CA ILE A 491 -2.36 2.09 29.36
C ILE A 491 -2.17 0.97 30.37
N ASN A 492 -3.01 0.94 31.40
CA ASN A 492 -2.99 -0.06 32.48
C ASN A 492 -1.58 -0.24 33.11
N GLY A 493 -0.85 0.86 33.26
CA GLY A 493 0.52 0.86 33.79
C GLY A 493 1.62 0.60 32.75
N TYR A 494 1.31 0.25 31.50
CA TYR A 494 2.33 0.03 30.47
C TYR A 494 2.53 1.27 29.60
N LEU A 495 3.77 1.74 29.51
CA LEU A 495 4.14 2.85 28.63
C LEU A 495 4.03 2.43 27.17
N ILE A 496 3.34 3.22 26.35
CA ILE A 496 3.19 2.91 24.93
C ILE A 496 4.53 3.03 24.19
N PRO A 497 4.85 2.06 23.31
CA PRO A 497 6.04 2.13 22.48
C PRO A 497 6.00 3.29 21.49
N LYS A 498 7.15 3.88 21.21
CA LYS A 498 7.30 5.06 20.34
C LYS A 498 7.08 4.76 18.87
N GLU A 499 7.12 3.48 18.51
CA GLU A 499 6.96 2.96 17.17
C GLU A 499 5.50 3.05 16.69
N TYR A 500 4.55 3.33 17.59
CA TYR A 500 3.13 3.45 17.28
C TYR A 500 2.68 4.90 17.24
N ASP A 501 1.96 5.27 16.19
CA ASP A 501 1.41 6.61 16.01
C ASP A 501 0.03 6.77 16.68
N LEU A 502 -0.45 8.02 16.77
CA LEU A 502 -1.75 8.33 17.37
C LEU A 502 -2.94 7.64 16.67
N LYS A 503 -2.84 7.42 15.35
CA LYS A 503 -3.92 6.80 14.56
C LYS A 503 -4.03 5.30 14.89
N GLN A 504 -2.90 4.63 14.98
CA GLN A 504 -2.80 3.24 15.41
C GLN A 504 -3.32 3.06 16.83
N LEU A 505 -3.03 4.01 17.72
CA LEU A 505 -3.57 3.97 19.08
C LEU A 505 -5.09 4.05 19.09
N CYS A 506 -5.68 4.98 18.34
CA CYS A 506 -7.14 5.07 18.19
C CYS A 506 -7.76 3.77 17.64
N PHE A 507 -7.05 3.07 16.75
CA PHE A 507 -7.47 1.75 16.24
C PHE A 507 -7.46 0.66 17.34
N PHE A 508 -6.43 0.63 18.20
CA PHE A 508 -6.33 -0.40 19.25
C PHE A 508 -7.24 -0.16 20.45
N MET A 509 -7.62 1.09 20.73
CA MET A 509 -8.42 1.45 21.91
C MET A 509 -9.77 0.68 22.00
N PRO A 510 -10.63 0.66 20.96
CA PRO A 510 -11.86 -0.14 20.97
C PRO A 510 -11.65 -1.65 21.17
N ILE A 511 -10.51 -2.17 20.69
CA ILE A 511 -10.17 -3.60 20.81
C ILE A 511 -9.74 -3.91 22.23
N LEU A 512 -8.94 -3.03 22.85
CA LEU A 512 -8.54 -3.14 24.25
C LEU A 512 -9.76 -3.16 25.18
N ILE A 513 -10.70 -2.23 24.98
CA ILE A 513 -11.92 -2.11 25.79
C ILE A 513 -12.76 -3.39 25.68
N ARG A 514 -13.01 -3.88 24.46
CA ARG A 514 -13.77 -5.13 24.24
C ARG A 514 -13.10 -6.35 24.85
N ASN A 515 -11.78 -6.49 24.73
CA ASN A 515 -11.06 -7.63 25.28
C ASN A 515 -11.15 -7.68 26.82
N GLN A 516 -11.23 -6.53 27.49
CA GLN A 516 -11.39 -6.47 28.94
C GLN A 516 -12.83 -6.74 29.41
N SER A 517 -13.83 -6.50 28.56
CA SER A 517 -15.23 -6.85 28.84
C SER A 517 -15.51 -8.36 28.72
N ASN A 518 -14.78 -9.08 27.87
CA ASN A 518 -14.95 -10.52 27.63
C ASN A 518 -14.11 -11.43 28.56
N ALA A 519 -13.32 -10.84 29.46
CA ALA A 519 -12.49 -11.57 30.42
C ALA A 519 -13.21 -11.83 31.76
N ASP A 520 -14.48 -11.41 31.87
CA ASP A 520 -15.43 -11.84 32.91
C ASP A 520 -16.32 -12.95 32.33
#